data_AF-A0A6L2PCU0-F1
#
_entry.id   AF-A0A6L2PCU0-F1
#
_cell.length_a   1.000
_cell.length_b   1.000
_cell.length_c   1.000
_cell.angle_alpha   90.00
_cell.angle_beta   90.00
_cell.angle_gamma   90.00
#
_symmetry.space_group_name_H-M   'P 1'
#
loop_
_entity.id
_entity.type
_entity.pdbx_description
1 polymer ?
#
loop_
_entity_poly.entity_id
_entity_poly.type
_entity_poly.pdbx_seq_one_letter_code
_entity_poly.pdbx_strand_id
1 'polypeptide(L)' 'PDLAPSDFHLFGRLKDALRGTRFEDDESVIRAVRTWLREQETSWYREGMHALVSRWRKAVDVDGDYVEK' A
#
# COMPACT_ATOMS: atom_id res chain seq x y z
N PRO A 1 -8.26 5.52 -4.89
CA PRO A 1 -7.36 4.89 -3.88
C PRO A 1 -7.87 3.52 -3.45
N ASP A 2 -9.16 3.42 -3.14
CA ASP A 2 -9.71 2.28 -2.40
C ASP A 2 -9.64 0.94 -3.13
N LEU A 3 -9.51 0.95 -4.45
CA LEU A 3 -9.45 -0.27 -5.27
C LEU A 3 -8.06 -0.58 -5.82
N ALA A 4 -7.06 0.26 -5.55
CA ALA A 4 -5.68 0.02 -5.97
C ALA A 4 -4.87 -0.54 -4.80
N PRO A 5 -4.34 -1.77 -4.86
CA PRO A 5 -3.57 -2.36 -3.76
C PRO A 5 -2.33 -1.54 -3.40
N SER A 6 -1.75 -0.85 -4.38
CA SER A 6 -0.68 0.11 -4.13
C SER A 6 -1.09 1.19 -3.13
N ASP A 7 -2.31 1.73 -3.25
CA ASP A 7 -2.79 2.82 -2.42
C ASP A 7 -3.26 2.34 -1.06
N PHE A 8 -4.15 1.32 -1.03
CA PHE A 8 -4.78 0.90 0.22
C PHE A 8 -3.95 -0.06 1.08
N HIS A 9 -2.91 -0.67 0.52
CA HIS A 9 -2.09 -1.65 1.22
C HIS A 9 -0.63 -1.25 1.32
N LEU A 10 -0.03 -0.78 0.22
CA LEU A 10 1.43 -0.58 0.15
C LEU A 10 1.87 0.83 0.59
N PHE A 11 1.34 1.87 -0.03
CA PHE A 11 1.85 3.23 0.15
C PHE A 11 1.60 3.79 1.54
N GLY A 12 0.49 3.45 2.21
CA GLY A 12 0.25 3.86 3.59
C GLY A 12 1.37 3.39 4.52
N ARG A 13 1.68 2.09 4.49
CA ARG A 13 2.72 1.48 5.34
C ARG A 13 4.13 1.94 4.97
N LEU A 14 4.41 2.09 3.67
CA LEU A 14 5.70 2.65 3.22
C LEU A 14 5.88 4.08 3.74
N LYS A 15 4.85 4.94 3.62
CA LYS A 15 4.90 6.31 4.13
C LYS A 15 5.09 6.34 5.65
N ASP A 16 4.43 5.45 6.38
CA ASP A 16 4.61 5.34 7.83
C ASP A 16 6.04 4.93 8.19
N ALA A 17 6.62 3.95 7.49
CA ALA A 17 7.99 3.49 7.72
C ALA A 17 9.04 4.55 7.41
N LEU A 18 8.80 5.41 6.42
CA LEU A 18 9.71 6.50 6.03
C LEU A 18 9.43 7.80 6.78
N ARG A 19 8.35 7.87 7.57
CA ARG A 19 7.88 9.11 8.22
C ARG A 19 8.99 9.70 9.10
N GLY A 20 9.24 10.99 8.94
CA GLY A 20 10.22 11.73 9.74
C GLY A 20 11.67 11.53 9.31
N THR A 21 11.94 10.68 8.33
CA THR A 21 13.29 10.53 7.78
C THR A 21 13.58 11.62 6.76
N ARG A 22 14.66 12.38 6.97
CA ARG A 22 15.22 13.29 5.95
C ARG A 22 16.28 12.52 5.15
N PHE A 23 16.10 12.51 3.85
CA PHE A 23 17.05 11.94 2.89
C PHE A 23 17.90 13.07 2.30
N GLU A 24 19.21 12.84 2.17
CA GLU A 24 20.15 13.84 1.65
C GLU A 24 20.17 13.85 0.11
N ASP A 25 19.81 12.72 -0.52
CA ASP A 25 19.79 12.56 -1.98
C ASP A 25 18.76 11.50 -2.42
N ASP A 26 18.50 11.47 -3.73
CA ASP A 26 17.55 10.54 -4.35
C ASP A 26 17.98 9.07 -4.20
N GLU A 27 19.28 8.77 -4.23
CA GLU A 27 19.79 7.41 -4.09
C GLU A 27 19.52 6.84 -2.69
N SER A 28 19.58 7.68 -1.67
CA SER A 28 19.33 7.31 -0.28
C SER A 28 17.86 6.92 -0.06
N VAL A 29 16.91 7.65 -0.66
CA VAL A 29 15.49 7.29 -0.62
C VAL A 29 15.19 6.06 -1.49
N ILE A 30 15.79 5.95 -2.68
CA ILE A 30 15.64 4.76 -3.54
C ILE A 30 16.10 3.50 -2.79
N ARG A 31 17.25 3.56 -2.12
CA ARG A 31 17.78 2.45 -1.32
C ARG A 31 16.86 2.11 -0.16
N ALA A 32 16.38 3.10 0.59
CA ALA A 32 15.48 2.89 1.72
C ALA A 32 14.18 2.21 1.28
N VAL A 33 13.53 2.71 0.22
CA VAL A 33 12.32 2.12 -0.36
C VAL A 33 12.59 0.68 -0.82
N ARG A 34 13.67 0.43 -1.54
CA ARG A 34 14.03 -0.92 -2.02
C ARG A 34 14.28 -1.90 -0.88
N THR A 35 14.94 -1.45 0.20
CA THR A 35 15.18 -2.29 1.38
C THR A 35 13.88 -2.62 2.09
N TRP A 36 13.05 -1.61 2.37
CA TRP A 36 11.75 -1.82 3.01
C TRP A 36 10.86 -2.79 2.23
N LEU A 37 10.81 -2.67 0.90
CA LEU A 37 10.04 -3.58 0.04
C LEU A 37 10.54 -5.03 0.14
N ARG A 38 11.85 -5.26 0.26
CA ARG A 38 12.45 -6.60 0.39
C ARG A 38 12.23 -7.22 1.76
N GLU A 39 12.01 -6.41 2.79
CA GLU A 39 11.73 -6.87 4.15
C GLU A 39 10.29 -7.38 4.32
N GLN A 40 9.38 -7.02 3.40
CA GLN A 40 8.00 -7.50 3.45
C GLN A 40 7.94 -8.98 3.02
N GLU A 41 7.20 -9.78 3.78
CA GLU A 41 6.97 -11.18 3.43
C GLU A 41 6.11 -11.32 2.16
N THR A 42 6.29 -12.42 1.42
CA THR A 42 5.45 -12.76 0.26
C THR A 42 3.96 -12.87 0.62
N SER A 43 3.66 -13.33 1.84
CA SER A 43 2.30 -13.40 2.41
C SER A 43 1.65 -12.02 2.47
N TRP A 44 2.38 -11.00 2.90
CA TRP A 44 1.89 -9.63 3.01
C TRP A 44 1.46 -9.06 1.65
N TYR A 45 2.21 -9.29 0.57
CA TYR A 45 1.79 -8.89 -0.78
C TYR A 45 0.54 -9.64 -1.23
N ARG A 46 0.47 -10.94 -0.94
CA ARG A 46 -0.67 -11.80 -1.26
C ARG A 46 -1.94 -11.33 -0.55
N GLU A 47 -1.86 -10.91 0.71
CA GLU A 47 -2.97 -10.34 1.47
C GLU A 47 -3.54 -9.10 0.79
N GLY A 48 -2.69 -8.16 0.37
CA GLY A 48 -3.11 -6.95 -0.35
C GLY A 48 -3.86 -7.27 -1.65
N MET A 49 -3.41 -8.29 -2.38
CA MET A 49 -4.09 -8.76 -3.59
C MET A 49 -5.41 -9.47 -3.29
N HIS A 50 -5.49 -10.30 -2.25
CA HIS A 50 -6.74 -10.96 -1.87
C HIS A 50 -7.80 -10.00 -1.34
N ALA A 51 -7.38 -8.91 -0.68
CA ALA A 51 -8.27 -7.86 -0.23
C ALA A 51 -9.03 -7.13 -1.37
N LEU A 52 -8.58 -7.25 -2.62
CA LEU A 52 -9.33 -6.74 -3.78
C LEU A 52 -10.70 -7.37 -3.91
N VAL A 53 -10.82 -8.67 -3.66
CA VAL A 53 -12.08 -9.40 -3.85
C VAL A 53 -13.17 -8.87 -2.92
N SER A 54 -12.83 -8.61 -1.65
CA SER A 54 -13.77 -8.03 -0.69
C SER A 54 -14.07 -6.57 -1.00
N ARG A 55 -13.06 -5.78 -1.42
CA ARG A 55 -13.23 -4.37 -1.77
C ARG A 55 -14.09 -4.17 -3.03
N TRP A 56 -13.94 -5.01 -4.05
CA TRP A 56 -14.81 -4.96 -5.24
C TRP A 56 -16.26 -5.29 -4.90
N ARG A 57 -16.51 -6.29 -4.05
CA ARG A 57 -17.88 -6.59 -3.58
C ARG A 57 -18.47 -5.40 -2.86
N LYS A 58 -17.72 -4.82 -1.92
CA LYS A 58 -18.17 -3.64 -1.18
C LYS A 58 -18.43 -2.44 -2.09
N ALA A 59 -17.62 -2.24 -3.14
CA ALA A 59 -17.85 -1.19 -4.14
C ALA A 59 -19.19 -1.39 -4.88
N VAL A 60 -19.54 -2.64 -5.22
CA VAL A 60 -20.84 -2.95 -5.82
C VAL A 60 -21.97 -2.72 -4.82
N ASP A 61 -21.80 -3.13 -3.55
CA ASP A 61 -22.82 -2.97 -2.51
C ASP A 61 -23.15 -1.50 -2.19
N VAL A 62 -22.24 -0.56 -2.51
CA VAL A 62 -22.44 0.88 -2.35
C VAL A 62 -22.68 1.60 -3.67
N ASP A 63 -23.11 0.88 -4.72
CA ASP A 63 -23.38 1.42 -6.06
C ASP A 63 -22.22 2.23 -6.66
N GLY A 64 -20.98 1.83 -6.36
CA GLY A 64 -19.77 2.47 -6.85
C GLY A 64 -19.33 3.71 -6.07
N ASP A 65 -19.96 4.04 -4.94
CA ASP A 65 -19.46 5.03 -3.99
C ASP A 65 -18.12 4.58 -3.36
N TYR A 66 -17.44 5.52 -2.69
CA TYR A 66 -16.18 5.24 -2.00
C TYR A 66 -16.34 4.10 -0.99
N VAL A 67 -15.41 3.17 -1.04
CA VAL A 67 -15.39 1.96 -0.21
C VAL A 67 -14.77 2.27 1.15
N GLU A 68 -13.94 3.31 1.22
CA GLU A 68 -13.33 3.84 2.44
C GLU A 68 -14.30 4.77 3.20
N LYS A 69 -14.50 4.46 4.48
CA LYS A 69 -15.03 5.35 5.51
C LYS A 69 -13.98 5.47 6.59
#